data_AF-A0ABD5SZ04-F1
#
_entry.id   AF-A0ABD5SZ04-F1
#
_cell.length_a   1.000
_cell.length_b   1.000
_cell.length_c   1.000
_cell.angle_alpha   90.00
_cell.angle_beta   90.00
_cell.angle_gamma   90.00
#
_symmetry.space_group_name_H-M   'P 1'
#
loop_
_entity.id
_entity.type
_entity.pdbx_description
1 polymer ?
#
loop_
_entity_poly.entity_id
_entity_poly.type
_entity_poly.pdbx_seq_one_letter_code
_entity_poly.pdbx_strand_id
1 'polypeptide(L)' 'DLVRTVAPHAVGFDVVEVNDRDDGQAAALGGKLLREFVFAHATSERGESDV' A
#
# COMPACT_ATOMS: atom_id res chain seq x y z
N ASP A 1 -5.86 6.93 -4.71
CA ASP A 1 -6.77 6.15 -5.57
C ASP A 1 -6.08 4.90 -6.08
N LEU A 2 -5.06 5.03 -6.96
CA LEU A 2 -4.34 3.91 -7.58
C LEU A 2 -3.93 2.76 -6.65
N VAL A 3 -3.31 3.03 -5.50
CA VAL A 3 -2.87 1.96 -4.56
C VAL A 3 -4.02 1.06 -4.14
N ARG A 4 -5.20 1.61 -3.85
CA ARG A 4 -6.38 0.83 -3.47
C ARG A 4 -6.92 0.04 -4.65
N THR A 5 -6.88 0.62 -5.84
CA THR A 5 -7.34 -0.02 -7.08
C THR A 5 -6.50 -1.24 -7.45
N VAL A 6 -5.17 -1.16 -7.29
CA VAL A 6 -4.26 -2.26 -7.71
C VAL A 6 -4.04 -3.31 -6.62
N ALA A 7 -4.28 -2.96 -5.35
CA ALA A 7 -4.00 -3.85 -4.22
C ALA A 7 -4.63 -5.25 -4.34
N PRO A 8 -5.88 -5.45 -4.79
CA PRO A 8 -6.46 -6.79 -4.95
C PRO A 8 -5.78 -7.66 -6.00
N HIS A 9 -5.02 -7.06 -6.91
CA HIS A 9 -4.42 -7.74 -8.06
C HIS A 9 -2.90 -7.95 -7.92
N ALA A 10 -2.32 -7.50 -6.79
CA ALA A 10 -0.89 -7.52 -6.57
C ALA A 10 -0.54 -8.43 -5.39
N VAL A 11 0.53 -9.20 -5.51
CA VAL A 11 1.02 -10.11 -4.46
C VAL A 11 1.98 -9.43 -3.47
N GLY A 12 2.31 -8.16 -3.70
CA GLY A 12 3.25 -7.41 -2.86
C GLY A 12 3.36 -5.94 -3.26
N PHE A 13 3.92 -5.14 -2.36
CA PHE A 13 4.11 -3.70 -2.53
C PHE A 13 5.37 -3.27 -1.79
N ASP A 14 6.23 -2.50 -2.46
CA ASP A 14 7.48 -1.99 -1.90
C ASP A 14 7.57 -0.47 -2.11
N VAL A 15 8.23 0.22 -1.18
CA VAL A 15 8.50 1.66 -1.27
C VAL A 15 10.01 1.84 -1.30
N VAL A 16 10.52 2.08 -2.50
CA VAL A 16 11.94 2.32 -2.76
C VAL A 16 12.24 3.82 -2.90
N GLU A 17 13.52 4.17 -2.94
CA GLU A 17 13.99 5.55 -3.15
C GLU A 17 13.47 6.57 -2.12
N VAL A 18 13.18 6.08 -0.90
CA VAL A 18 12.89 6.97 0.23
C VAL A 18 14.20 7.62 0.66
N ASN A 19 14.23 8.94 0.60
CA ASN A 19 15.37 9.74 0.98
C ASN A 19 14.94 10.82 1.99
N ASP A 20 15.89 11.28 2.81
CA ASP A 20 15.68 12.23 3.91
C ASP A 20 15.81 13.70 3.50
N ARG A 21 16.07 14.00 2.22
CA ARG A 21 16.17 15.36 1.65
C ARG A 21 14.92 16.24 1.84
N ASP A 22 13.78 15.66 2.23
CA ASP A 22 12.50 16.36 2.36
C ASP A 22 11.94 16.35 3.80
N ASP A 23 12.83 16.37 4.80
CA ASP A 23 12.47 16.36 6.23
C ASP A 23 11.55 15.18 6.61
N GLY A 24 11.69 14.06 5.90
CA GLY A 24 10.94 12.82 6.16
C GLY A 24 9.53 12.81 5.57
N GLN A 25 9.17 13.76 4.72
CA GLN A 25 7.89 13.74 4.02
C GLN A 25 7.76 12.52 3.10
N ALA A 26 8.83 12.12 2.41
CA ALA A 26 8.86 10.91 1.59
C ALA A 26 8.58 9.66 2.44
N ALA A 27 9.17 9.57 3.64
CA ALA A 27 8.93 8.48 4.56
C ALA A 27 7.47 8.46 5.05
N ALA A 28 6.92 9.62 5.41
CA ALA A 28 5.52 9.74 5.83
C ALA A 28 4.53 9.37 4.71
N LEU A 29 4.83 9.76 3.47
CA LEU A 29 4.04 9.37 2.30
C LEU A 29 4.14 7.86 2.07
N GLY A 30 5.34 7.29 2.06
CA GLY A 30 5.58 5.86 1.91
C GLY A 30 4.81 5.02 2.94
N GLY A 31 4.86 5.41 4.21
CA GLY A 31 4.11 4.75 5.28
C GLY A 31 2.59 4.81 5.08
N LYS A 32 2.07 5.93 4.59
CA LYS A 32 0.63 6.05 4.23
C LYS A 32 0.27 5.13 3.08
N LEU A 33 1.07 5.07 2.02
CA LEU A 33 0.81 4.22 0.86
C LEU A 33 0.88 2.72 1.23
N LEU A 34 1.86 2.31 2.03
CA LEU A 34 1.96 0.94 2.57
C LEU A 34 0.72 0.57 3.39
N ARG A 35 0.30 1.47 4.29
CA ARG A 35 -0.91 1.26 5.10
C ARG A 35 -2.14 1.06 4.22
N GLU A 36 -2.33 1.90 3.20
CA GLU A 36 -3.46 1.78 2.27
C GLU A 36 -3.42 0.47 1.46
N PHE A 37 -2.25 0.03 1.00
CA PHE A 37 -2.08 -1.24 0.31
C PHE A 37 -2.51 -2.42 1.19
N VAL A 38 -1.97 -2.50 2.42
CA VAL A 38 -2.25 -3.61 3.35
C VAL A 38 -3.74 -3.74 3.63
N PHE A 39 -4.42 -2.63 3.93
CA PHE A 39 -5.86 -2.68 4.21
C PHE A 39 -6.70 -3.05 2.98
N ALA A 40 -6.37 -2.51 1.81
CA ALA A 40 -7.11 -2.82 0.58
C ALA A 40 -6.92 -4.29 0.14
N HIS A 41 -5.67 -4.79 0.18
CA HIS A 41 -5.35 -6.18 -0.17
C HIS A 41 -5.99 -7.19 0.80
N ALA A 42 -5.89 -6.95 2.11
CA ALA A 42 -6.50 -7.85 3.10
C ALA A 42 -8.04 -7.86 3.02
N THR A 43 -8.66 -6.75 2.60
CA THR A 43 -10.11 -6.69 2.40
C THR A 43 -10.54 -7.52 1.19
N SER A 44 -9.78 -7.52 0.09
CA SER A 44 -10.06 -8.39 -1.05
C SER A 44 -9.88 -9.87 -0.72
N GLU A 45 -8.84 -10.25 0.03
CA GLU A 45 -8.63 -11.65 0.43
C GLU A 45 -9.79 -12.19 1.27
N ARG A 46 -10.35 -11.39 2.18
CA ARG A 46 -11.55 -11.80 2.95
C ARG A 46 -12.78 -11.99 2.07
N GLY A 47 -13.00 -11.08 1.13
CA GLY A 47 -14.13 -11.16 0.20
C GLY A 47 -14.07 -12.38 -0.71
N GLU A 48 -12.88 -12.92 -0.96
CA GLU A 48 -12.67 -14.12 -1.78
C GLU A 48 -12.74 -15.41 -0.94
N SER A 49 -12.42 -15.36 0.36
CA SER A 49 -12.55 -16.50 1.26
C SER A 49 -13.97 -16.76 1.78
N ASP A 50 -14.87 -15.77 1.68
CA ASP A 50 -16.26 -15.85 2.13
C ASP A 50 -17.23 -16.40 1.04
N VAL A 51 -16.69 -16.87 -0.10
CA VAL A 51 -17.44 -17.42 -1.27
C VAL A 51 -17.14 -18.91 -1.42
#